data_AF-H1S4A6-F1
#
_entry.id   AF-H1S4A6-F1
#
_cell.length_a   1.000
_cell.length_b   1.000
_cell.length_c   1.000
_cell.angle_alpha   90.00
_cell.angle_beta   90.00
_cell.angle_gamma   90.00
#
_symmetry.space_group_name_H-M   'P 1'
#
loop_
_entity.id
_entity.type
_entity.pdbx_description
1 polymer ?
#
loop_
_entity_poly.entity_id
_entity_poly.type
_entity_poly.pdbx_seq_one_letter_code
_entity_poly.pdbx_strand_id
1 'polypeptide(L)'
;MMSRSRVFIDNASVATYATAIRAGGRASGEPVGVLAIFFNWAPQAHTVVKGVRLSPEDWQRTRCLLVDAGHRVIAASDGMGVLTETFPLKDDPTPTGWYEAPDGALVAFARTPGYETYPGLGWYGVIVQHPPGGRHPAGHA
;
A
#
# COMPACT_ATOMS: atom_id res chain seq x y z
N MET A 1 -24.16 32.05 -12.21
CA MET A 1 -23.52 31.82 -10.89
C MET A 1 -23.43 30.31 -10.68
N MET A 2 -22.31 29.69 -11.05
CA MET A 2 -22.10 28.25 -10.87
C MET A 2 -21.48 28.03 -9.49
N SER A 3 -22.19 27.26 -8.65
CA SER A 3 -21.71 26.81 -7.35
C SER A 3 -20.41 26.03 -7.54
N ARG A 4 -19.30 26.56 -6.99
CA ARG A 4 -18.05 25.82 -6.89
C ARG A 4 -18.20 24.85 -5.72
N SER A 5 -18.58 23.62 -6.00
CA SER A 5 -18.50 22.51 -5.05
C SER A 5 -17.04 22.43 -4.58
N ARG A 6 -16.78 22.69 -3.31
CA ARG A 6 -15.48 22.50 -2.67
C ARG A 6 -15.20 21.00 -2.61
N VAL A 7 -14.59 20.45 -3.66
CA VAL A 7 -14.09 19.07 -3.67
C VAL A 7 -12.73 19.09 -2.98
N PHE A 8 -12.74 18.84 -1.67
CA PHE A 8 -11.51 18.62 -0.93
C PHE A 8 -11.30 17.12 -0.72
N ILE A 9 -10.05 16.71 -0.85
CA ILE A 9 -9.54 15.50 -0.23
C ILE A 9 -8.82 16.01 1.02
N ASP A 10 -9.50 15.94 2.16
CA ASP A 10 -9.09 16.56 3.43
C ASP A 10 -7.82 15.91 4.02
N ASN A 11 -6.64 16.28 3.49
CA ASN A 11 -5.33 15.72 3.87
C ASN A 11 -5.26 14.18 3.83
N ALA A 12 -6.16 13.53 3.08
CA ALA A 12 -6.20 12.08 2.99
C ALA A 12 -5.07 11.57 2.08
N SER A 13 -4.55 10.38 2.40
CA SER A 13 -3.62 9.69 1.51
C SER A 13 -4.31 9.37 0.18
N VAL A 14 -3.65 9.69 -0.92
CA VAL A 14 -4.19 9.50 -2.28
C VAL A 14 -3.29 8.64 -3.15
N ALA A 15 -3.92 7.83 -4.00
CA ALA A 15 -3.27 7.31 -5.20
C ALA A 15 -3.56 8.29 -6.34
N THR A 16 -2.51 8.87 -6.92
CA THR A 16 -2.63 9.87 -8.00
C THR A 16 -2.26 9.27 -9.32
N TYR A 17 -3.16 9.31 -10.28
CA TYR A 17 -2.88 8.99 -11.68
C TYR A 17 -2.93 10.28 -12.49
N ALA A 18 -1.89 10.56 -13.27
CA ALA A 18 -1.81 11.78 -14.06
C ALA A 18 -1.35 11.47 -15.48
N THR A 19 -1.88 12.24 -16.43
CA THR A 19 -1.46 12.19 -17.84
C THR A 19 -1.42 13.59 -18.43
N ALA A 20 -0.56 13.78 -19.44
CA ALA A 20 -0.44 15.05 -20.14
C ALA A 20 -1.68 15.28 -21.04
N ILE A 21 -2.27 16.47 -20.95
CA ILE A 21 -3.19 16.98 -21.96
C ILE A 21 -2.33 17.53 -23.10
N ARG A 22 -2.55 17.05 -24.33
CA ARG A 22 -1.69 17.37 -25.47
C ARG A 22 -2.42 18.18 -26.54
N ALA A 23 -1.70 19.10 -27.17
CA ALA A 23 -2.22 20.01 -28.17
C ALA A 23 -2.96 19.27 -29.31
N GLY A 24 -4.20 19.69 -29.57
CA GLY A 24 -5.05 19.09 -30.60
C GLY A 24 -5.45 17.63 -30.34
N GLY A 25 -5.35 17.13 -29.09
CA GLY A 25 -5.71 15.76 -28.73
C GLY A 25 -4.78 14.68 -29.29
N ARG A 26 -3.62 15.06 -29.87
CA ARG A 26 -2.67 14.13 -30.47
C ARG A 26 -1.76 13.53 -29.41
N ALA A 27 -1.57 12.21 -29.43
CA ALA A 27 -0.65 11.52 -28.50
C ALA A 27 0.80 12.04 -28.58
N SER A 28 1.22 12.54 -29.74
CA SER A 28 2.52 13.16 -29.99
C SER A 28 2.51 14.71 -29.92
N GLY A 29 1.36 15.32 -29.63
CA GLY A 29 1.24 16.78 -29.52
C GLY A 29 2.01 17.34 -28.32
N GLU A 30 2.37 18.61 -28.37
CA GLU A 30 3.02 19.31 -27.26
C GLU A 30 2.16 19.22 -25.98
N PRO A 31 2.75 18.92 -24.81
CA PRO A 31 2.03 18.99 -23.54
C PRO A 31 1.55 20.41 -23.25
N VAL A 32 0.25 20.59 -23.06
CA VAL A 32 -0.39 21.90 -22.76
C VAL A 32 -1.10 21.91 -21.41
N GLY A 33 -1.10 20.79 -20.69
CA GLY A 33 -1.70 20.68 -19.36
C GLY A 33 -1.58 19.28 -18.78
N VAL A 34 -2.22 19.05 -17.63
CA VAL A 34 -2.26 17.76 -16.94
C VAL A 34 -3.70 17.44 -16.55
N LEU A 35 -4.12 16.21 -16.79
CA LEU A 35 -5.32 15.61 -16.20
C LEU A 35 -4.86 14.69 -15.08
N ALA A 36 -5.33 14.95 -13.85
CA ALA A 36 -5.01 14.16 -12.67
C ALA A 36 -6.29 13.61 -12.02
N ILE A 37 -6.23 12.36 -11.58
CA ILE A 37 -7.27 11.68 -10.80
C ILE A 37 -6.67 11.33 -9.44
N PHE A 38 -7.32 11.79 -8.38
CA PHE A 38 -6.94 11.50 -6.99
C PHE A 38 -7.95 10.54 -6.39
N PHE A 39 -7.51 9.31 -6.10
CA PHE A 39 -8.33 8.32 -5.40
C PHE A 39 -8.06 8.41 -3.91
N ASN A 40 -9.11 8.52 -3.09
CA ASN A 40 -9.00 8.38 -1.65
C ASN A 40 -8.56 6.95 -1.32
N TRP A 41 -7.26 6.79 -1.06
CA TRP A 41 -6.60 5.49 -0.99
C TRP A 41 -6.78 4.84 0.38
N ALA A 42 -6.75 5.63 1.45
CA ALA A 42 -6.70 5.11 2.82
C ALA A 42 -7.83 4.09 3.16
N PRO A 43 -9.12 4.33 2.84
CA PRO A 43 -10.18 3.36 3.13
C PRO A 43 -10.06 2.07 2.31
N GLN A 44 -9.62 2.18 1.06
CA GLN A 44 -9.48 1.04 0.15
C GLN A 44 -8.31 0.16 0.61
N ALA A 45 -7.17 0.78 0.91
CA ALA A 45 -5.97 0.09 1.36
C ALA A 45 -6.20 -0.62 2.70
N HIS A 46 -6.90 0.03 3.64
CA HIS A 46 -7.30 -0.55 4.93
C HIS A 46 -8.17 -1.80 4.76
N THR A 47 -9.11 -1.76 3.83
CA THR A 47 -9.97 -2.90 3.52
C THR A 47 -9.15 -4.08 2.99
N VAL A 48 -8.13 -3.84 2.16
CA VAL A 48 -7.25 -4.89 1.65
C VAL A 48 -6.47 -5.56 2.79
N VAL A 49 -5.78 -4.79 3.62
CA VAL A 49 -4.94 -5.36 4.70
C VAL A 49 -5.74 -6.03 5.81
N LYS A 50 -7.00 -5.63 6.04
CA LYS A 50 -7.90 -6.30 6.99
C LYS A 50 -8.73 -7.44 6.39
N GLY A 51 -8.80 -7.54 5.06
CA GLY A 51 -9.56 -8.55 4.34
C GLY A 51 -8.86 -9.91 4.23
N VAL A 52 -7.65 -10.05 4.76
CA VAL A 52 -6.89 -11.31 4.74
C VAL A 52 -7.64 -12.38 5.54
N ARG A 53 -7.79 -13.57 4.96
CA ARG A 53 -8.50 -14.69 5.59
C ARG A 53 -7.59 -15.41 6.57
N LEU A 54 -7.63 -14.96 7.82
CA LEU A 54 -6.93 -15.55 8.95
C LEU A 54 -7.93 -15.97 10.02
N SER A 55 -7.61 -17.00 10.81
CA SER A 55 -8.39 -17.32 12.00
C SER A 55 -8.29 -16.17 13.03
N PRO A 56 -9.25 -16.04 13.96
CA PRO A 56 -9.15 -15.04 15.03
C PRO A 56 -7.86 -15.18 15.87
N GLU A 57 -7.37 -16.40 16.07
CA GLU A 57 -6.13 -16.67 16.80
C GLU A 57 -4.89 -16.24 16.01
N ASP A 58 -4.87 -16.47 14.70
CA ASP A 58 -3.80 -16.01 13.83
C ASP A 58 -3.74 -14.48 13.78
N TRP A 59 -4.91 -13.82 13.75
CA TRP A 59 -4.98 -12.36 13.77
C TRP A 59 -4.32 -11.72 15.00
N GLN A 60 -4.32 -12.39 16.16
CA GLN A 60 -3.70 -11.83 17.38
C GLN A 60 -2.19 -11.69 17.28
N ARG A 61 -1.56 -12.40 16.35
CA ARG A 61 -0.10 -12.44 16.17
C ARG A 61 0.32 -12.12 14.74
N THR A 62 -0.60 -11.62 13.91
CA THR A 62 -0.33 -11.32 12.50
C THR A 62 -0.56 -9.85 12.17
N ARG A 63 0.40 -9.25 11.47
CA ARG A 63 0.33 -7.91 10.89
C ARG A 63 0.37 -8.02 9.38
N CYS A 64 -0.63 -7.44 8.70
CA CYS A 64 -0.70 -7.40 7.25
C CYS A 64 -0.40 -5.98 6.78
N LEU A 65 0.49 -5.83 5.80
CA LEU A 65 0.99 -4.56 5.30
C LEU A 65 0.86 -4.48 3.78
N LEU A 66 0.70 -3.24 3.30
CA LEU A 66 1.10 -2.84 1.96
C LEU A 66 2.28 -1.88 2.09
N VAL A 67 3.33 -2.12 1.33
CA VAL A 67 4.52 -1.26 1.29
C VAL A 67 4.81 -0.79 -0.13
N ASP A 68 5.35 0.42 -0.28
CA ASP A 68 5.75 0.96 -1.58
C ASP A 68 7.09 0.39 -2.07
N ALA A 69 7.59 0.88 -3.21
CA ALA A 69 8.86 0.43 -3.80
C ALA A 69 10.10 0.76 -2.95
N GLY A 70 9.99 1.69 -1.99
CA GLY A 70 11.02 1.98 -0.98
C GLY A 70 10.74 1.29 0.35
N HIS A 71 9.83 0.30 0.36
CA HIS A 71 9.35 -0.43 1.52
C HIS A 71 8.70 0.44 2.61
N ARG A 72 8.26 1.66 2.27
CA ARG A 72 7.49 2.49 3.21
C ARG A 72 6.10 1.89 3.38
N VAL A 73 5.63 1.79 4.62
CA VAL A 73 4.28 1.30 4.93
C VAL A 73 3.25 2.30 4.41
N ILE A 74 2.42 1.86 3.46
CA ILE A 74 1.31 2.65 2.88
C ILE A 74 -0.06 2.16 3.35
N ALA A 75 -0.13 0.97 3.97
CA ALA A 75 -1.27 0.49 4.73
C ALA A 75 -0.83 -0.58 5.74
N ALA A 76 -1.50 -0.65 6.89
CA ALA A 76 -1.25 -1.65 7.92
C ALA A 76 -2.56 -2.09 8.59
N SER A 77 -2.70 -3.38 8.88
CA SER A 77 -3.92 -3.94 9.49
C SER A 77 -4.18 -3.39 10.90
N ASP A 78 -3.14 -2.98 11.61
CA ASP A 78 -3.18 -2.32 12.93
C ASP A 78 -3.21 -0.78 12.83
N GLY A 79 -3.03 -0.21 11.64
CA GLY A 79 -2.91 1.23 11.40
C GLY A 79 -1.58 1.84 11.85
N MET A 80 -0.66 1.06 12.42
CA MET A 80 0.60 1.57 12.95
C MET A 80 1.61 1.80 11.84
N GLY A 81 2.41 2.85 11.96
CA GLY A 81 3.53 3.12 11.05
C GLY A 81 3.13 3.60 9.65
N VAL A 82 1.85 3.80 9.36
CA VAL A 82 1.38 4.23 8.04
C VAL A 82 2.01 5.58 7.68
N LEU A 83 2.75 5.59 6.57
CA LEU A 83 3.56 6.70 6.06
C LEU A 83 4.74 7.13 6.95
N THR A 84 5.03 6.45 8.07
CA THR A 84 6.17 6.81 8.95
C THR A 84 7.17 5.68 9.13
N GLU A 85 6.75 4.44 8.90
CA GLU A 85 7.59 3.25 9.00
C GLU A 85 8.11 2.84 7.62
N THR A 86 9.38 2.46 7.58
CA THR A 86 9.96 1.69 6.48
C THR A 86 10.14 0.26 6.96
N PHE A 87 9.40 -0.68 6.37
CA PHE A 87 9.49 -2.08 6.74
C PHE A 87 10.80 -2.65 6.15
N PRO A 88 11.64 -3.34 6.94
CA PRO A 88 12.92 -3.86 6.48
C PRO A 88 12.74 -5.16 5.67
N LEU A 89 11.98 -5.09 4.57
CA LEU A 89 11.82 -6.22 3.66
C LEU A 89 13.19 -6.57 3.07
N LYS A 90 13.59 -7.84 3.19
CA LYS A 90 14.81 -8.34 2.56
C LYS A 90 14.65 -8.25 1.04
N ASP A 91 15.68 -7.75 0.36
CA ASP A 91 15.76 -7.78 -1.09
C ASP A 91 15.88 -9.23 -1.55
N ASP A 92 14.78 -9.79 -2.04
CA ASP A 92 14.72 -11.14 -2.58
C ASP A 92 14.64 -11.08 -4.11
N PRO A 93 15.42 -11.89 -4.85
CA PRO A 93 15.34 -11.95 -6.31
C PRO A 93 13.98 -12.47 -6.81
N THR A 94 13.22 -13.15 -5.96
CA THR A 94 11.89 -13.66 -6.29
C THR A 94 10.80 -12.62 -5.99
N PRO A 95 9.78 -12.48 -6.86
CA PRO A 95 8.69 -11.54 -6.63
C PRO A 95 7.77 -11.97 -5.49
N THR A 96 7.86 -13.22 -5.02
CA THR A 96 7.03 -13.77 -3.95
C THR A 96 7.87 -14.75 -3.13
N GLY A 97 7.75 -14.70 -1.82
CA GLY A 97 8.50 -15.61 -0.96
C GLY A 97 8.15 -15.46 0.50
N TRP A 98 8.93 -16.12 1.34
CA TRP A 98 8.86 -15.98 2.77
C TRP A 98 10.22 -16.23 3.42
N TYR A 99 10.43 -15.69 4.61
CA TYR A 99 11.60 -15.94 5.43
C TYR A 99 11.27 -15.81 6.91
N GLU A 100 12.12 -16.39 7.75
CA GLU A 100 12.10 -16.14 9.20
C GLU A 100 12.98 -14.93 9.51
N ALA A 101 12.42 -13.98 10.27
CA ALA A 101 13.12 -12.82 10.78
C ALA A 101 13.92 -13.18 12.06
N PRO A 102 14.92 -12.38 12.46
CA PRO A 102 15.77 -12.70 13.62
C PRO A 102 15.02 -12.82 14.95
N ASP A 103 13.82 -12.24 15.05
CA ASP A 103 12.94 -12.32 16.22
C ASP A 103 11.98 -13.54 16.17
N GLY A 104 12.16 -14.43 15.20
CA GLY A 104 11.35 -15.62 14.98
C GLY A 104 10.03 -15.37 14.23
N ALA A 105 9.76 -14.14 13.78
CA ALA A 105 8.58 -13.87 12.97
C ALA A 105 8.70 -14.50 11.57
N LEU A 106 7.63 -15.12 11.08
CA LEU A 106 7.49 -15.49 9.69
C LEU A 106 7.06 -14.26 8.88
N VAL A 107 7.86 -13.88 7.90
CA VAL A 107 7.55 -12.79 6.97
C VAL A 107 7.30 -13.40 5.59
N ALA A 108 6.07 -13.30 5.11
CA ALA A 108 5.69 -13.65 3.73
C ALA A 108 5.43 -12.38 2.92
N PHE A 109 5.82 -12.38 1.65
CA PHE A 109 5.69 -11.21 0.79
C PHE A 109 5.34 -11.58 -0.65
N ALA A 110 4.70 -10.64 -1.35
CA ALA A 110 4.40 -10.72 -2.77
C ALA A 110 4.39 -9.34 -3.43
N ARG A 111 5.17 -9.18 -4.50
CA ARG A 111 5.22 -7.99 -5.34
C ARG A 111 3.95 -7.89 -6.17
N THR A 112 3.34 -6.72 -6.20
CA THR A 112 2.19 -6.44 -7.05
C THR A 112 2.62 -6.42 -8.52
N PRO A 113 2.08 -7.27 -9.41
CA PRO A 113 2.54 -7.39 -10.80
C PRO A 113 2.16 -6.19 -11.68
N GLY A 114 1.06 -5.50 -11.35
CA GLY A 114 0.44 -4.47 -12.19
C GLY A 114 -1.01 -4.81 -12.50
N TYR A 115 -1.64 -4.03 -13.37
CA TYR A 115 -3.01 -4.27 -13.84
C TYR A 115 -3.15 -3.96 -15.32
N GLU A 116 -3.78 -4.86 -16.08
CA GLU A 116 -3.87 -4.81 -17.54
C GLU A 116 -2.50 -4.57 -18.21
N THR A 117 -2.32 -3.40 -18.82
CA THR A 117 -1.09 -3.00 -19.53
C THR A 117 -0.18 -2.11 -18.68
N TYR A 118 -0.61 -1.76 -17.46
CA TYR A 118 0.15 -0.89 -16.57
C TYR A 118 1.07 -1.73 -15.68
N PRO A 119 2.40 -1.47 -15.72
CA PRO A 119 3.33 -2.13 -14.83
C PRO A 119 3.01 -1.80 -13.37
N GLY A 120 3.22 -2.77 -12.48
CA GLY A 120 3.07 -2.54 -11.04
C GLY A 120 4.01 -1.46 -10.53
N LEU A 121 3.58 -0.72 -9.52
CA LEU A 121 4.33 0.40 -8.91
C LEU A 121 5.50 -0.06 -8.02
N GLY A 122 5.88 -1.34 -8.08
CA GLY A 122 6.89 -1.93 -7.20
C GLY A 122 6.41 -2.16 -5.77
N TRP A 123 5.11 -2.12 -5.52
CA TRP A 123 4.55 -2.34 -4.19
C TRP A 123 4.57 -3.82 -3.80
N TYR A 124 4.57 -4.09 -2.50
CA TYR A 124 4.49 -5.43 -1.94
C TYR A 124 3.33 -5.54 -0.96
N GLY A 125 2.62 -6.67 -0.99
CA GLY A 125 1.87 -7.16 0.16
C GLY A 125 2.82 -7.93 1.08
N VAL A 126 2.74 -7.67 2.38
CA VAL A 126 3.58 -8.34 3.39
C VAL A 126 2.69 -8.84 4.52
N ILE A 127 2.94 -10.07 4.98
CA ILE A 127 2.31 -10.66 6.16
C ILE A 127 3.43 -11.01 7.12
N VAL A 128 3.36 -10.46 8.33
CA VAL A 128 4.29 -10.74 9.43
C VAL A 128 3.52 -11.49 10.50
N GLN A 129 3.91 -12.72 10.79
CA GLN A 129 3.30 -13.54 11.82
C GLN A 129 4.32 -13.93 12.88
N HIS A 130 4.07 -13.54 14.12
CA HIS A 130 4.89 -13.96 15.25
C HIS A 130 4.53 -15.38 15.71
N PRO A 131 5.49 -16.12 16.30
CA PRO A 131 5.21 -17.42 16.88
C PRO A 131 4.21 -17.30 18.04
N PRO A 132 3.50 -18.38 18.42
CA PRO A 132 2.64 -18.38 19.60
C PRO A 132 3.38 -17.88 20.85
N GLY A 133 2.80 -16.90 21.56
CA GLY A 133 3.44 -16.24 22.70
C GLY A 133 4.42 -15.11 22.34
N GLY A 134 4.80 -14.95 21.07
CA GLY A 134 5.49 -13.78 20.54
C GLY A 134 4.52 -12.61 20.45
N ARG A 135 4.78 -11.55 21.21
CA ARG A 135 3.88 -10.38 21.29
C ARG A 135 4.00 -9.54 20.02
N HIS A 136 2.89 -9.32 19.32
CA HIS A 136 2.74 -8.16 18.45
C HIS A 136 2.83 -6.90 19.33
N PRO A 137 3.67 -5.89 19.01
CA PRO A 137 3.65 -4.63 19.72
C PRO A 137 2.41 -3.85 19.29
N ALA A 138 1.26 -4.09 19.92
CA ALA A 138 0.15 -3.13 19.84
C ALA A 138 -0.68 -3.15 21.13
N GLY A 139 -0.81 -1.98 21.76
CA GLY A 139 -1.86 -1.72 22.74
C GLY A 139 -1.47 -0.80 23.88
N HIS A 140 -1.37 0.52 23.64
CA HIS A 140 -1.83 1.52 24.60
C HIS A 140 -2.58 2.63 23.85
N ALA A 141 -3.84 2.78 24.28
CA ALA A 141 -4.84 3.84 24.10
C ALA A 141 -4.60 4.93 23.05
#